data_AF-A0A352DZT4-F1
#
_entry.id   AF-A0A352DZT4-F1
#
_cell.length_a   1.000
_cell.length_b   1.000
_cell.length_c   1.000
_cell.angle_alpha   90.00
_cell.angle_beta   90.00
_cell.angle_gamma   90.00
#
_symmetry.space_group_name_H-M   'P 1'
#
loop_
_entity.id
_entity.type
_entity.pdbx_description
1 polymer ?
#
loop_
_entity_poly.entity_id
_entity_poly.type
_entity_poly.pdbx_seq_one_letter_code
_entity_poly.pdbx_strand_id
1 'polypeptide(L)'
;AGHALATRGSGDIFLAAFGVDGRLAWVQQAGGKGNDSAYPLVFRASGEIIIGGALAAPADFAGREVTDAGTSDLYAAKWRLPK
;
A
#
# COMPACT_ATOMS: atom_id res chain seq x y z
N ALA A 1 -15.00 -1.67 -16.04
CA ALA A 1 -14.05 -0.57 -15.79
C ALA A 1 -12.97 -1.11 -14.85
N GLY A 2 -11.74 -1.25 -15.32
CA GLY A 2 -10.61 -1.71 -14.51
C GLY A 2 -9.57 -0.61 -14.40
N HIS A 3 -8.93 -0.49 -13.23
CA HIS A 3 -7.75 0.34 -13.05
C HIS A 3 -6.54 -0.61 -13.01
N ALA A 4 -5.61 -0.46 -13.96
CA ALA A 4 -4.42 -1.28 -14.02
C ALA A 4 -3.28 -0.60 -13.25
N LEU A 5 -2.69 -1.33 -12.30
CA LEU A 5 -1.44 -0.94 -11.66
C LEU A 5 -0.33 -1.79 -12.26
N ALA A 6 0.76 -1.14 -12.67
CA ALA A 6 1.98 -1.82 -13.09
C ALA A 6 2.93 -1.89 -11.88
N THR A 7 3.52 -3.04 -11.64
CA THR A 7 4.49 -3.18 -10.56
C THR A 7 5.73 -2.32 -10.83
N ARG A 8 6.36 -1.83 -9.77
CA ARG A 8 7.63 -1.09 -9.81
C ARG A 8 8.85 -2.01 -9.72
N GLY A 9 8.59 -3.30 -9.55
CA GLY A 9 9.56 -4.39 -9.46
C GLY A 9 8.85 -5.74 -9.51
N SER A 10 8.97 -6.51 -8.42
CA SER A 10 8.22 -7.77 -8.25
C SER A 10 6.79 -7.47 -7.79
N GLY A 11 6.20 -8.21 -6.84
CA GLY A 11 4.89 -7.86 -6.30
C GLY A 11 4.91 -6.55 -5.50
N ASP A 12 3.87 -5.73 -5.66
CA ASP A 12 3.70 -4.47 -4.93
C ASP A 12 2.43 -4.48 -4.06
N ILE A 13 2.36 -3.51 -3.14
CA ILE A 13 1.18 -3.26 -2.32
C ILE A 13 0.19 -2.38 -3.09
N PHE A 14 -1.09 -2.71 -3.04
CA PHE A 14 -2.15 -1.77 -3.40
C PHE A 14 -3.21 -1.69 -2.33
N LEU A 15 -3.82 -0.52 -2.21
CA LEU A 15 -4.96 -0.25 -1.36
C LEU A 15 -6.08 0.31 -2.26
N ALA A 16 -7.24 -0.32 -2.22
CA ALA A 16 -8.41 0.11 -2.99
C ALA A 16 -9.64 0.24 -2.09
N ALA A 17 -10.48 1.22 -2.41
CA ALA A 17 -11.83 1.31 -1.86
C ALA A 17 -12.86 1.19 -2.98
N PHE A 18 -13.98 0.58 -2.64
CA PHE A 18 -15.10 0.37 -3.52
C PHE A 18 -16.36 0.99 -2.90
N GLY A 19 -17.23 1.51 -3.75
CA GLY A 19 -18.58 1.91 -3.36
C GLY A 19 -19.44 0.69 -3.00
N VAL A 20 -20.59 0.94 -2.37
CA VAL A 20 -21.58 -0.11 -2.05
C VAL A 20 -22.13 -0.81 -3.29
N ASP A 21 -22.00 -0.18 -4.45
CA ASP A 21 -22.36 -0.70 -5.77
C ASP A 21 -21.24 -1.54 -6.42
N GLY A 22 -20.12 -1.75 -5.71
CA GLY A 22 -18.95 -2.48 -6.18
C GLY A 22 -18.07 -1.71 -7.17
N ARG A 23 -18.35 -0.42 -7.43
CA ARG A 23 -17.50 0.40 -8.31
C ARG A 23 -16.25 0.84 -7.56
N LEU A 24 -15.10 0.81 -8.24
CA LEU A 24 -13.85 1.32 -7.69
C LEU A 24 -13.98 2.82 -7.40
N ALA A 25 -13.87 3.21 -6.14
CA ALA A 25 -13.89 4.61 -5.72
C ALA A 25 -12.49 5.23 -5.88
N TRP A 26 -11.46 4.53 -5.40
CA TRP A 26 -10.06 4.92 -5.57
C TRP A 26 -9.14 3.72 -5.36
N VAL A 27 -7.92 3.84 -5.88
CA VAL A 27 -6.83 2.90 -5.63
C VAL A 27 -5.51 3.66 -5.51
N GLN A 28 -4.63 3.18 -4.63
CA GLN A 28 -3.27 3.67 -4.45
C GLN A 28 -2.31 2.49 -4.45
N GLN A 29 -1.15 2.68 -5.05
CA GLN A 29 -0.04 1.73 -5.04
C GLN A 29 1.04 2.21 -4.07
N ALA A 30 1.68 1.26 -3.38
CA ALA A 30 2.90 1.44 -2.62
C ALA A 30 3.86 0.28 -2.89
N GLY A 31 5.15 0.51 -2.73
CA GLY A 31 6.17 -0.48 -3.04
C GLY A 31 7.32 0.10 -3.85
N GLY A 32 8.26 -0.76 -4.19
CA GLY A 32 9.52 -0.43 -4.84
C GLY A 32 10.00 -1.51 -5.81
N LYS A 33 11.32 -1.68 -5.89
CA LYS A 33 11.91 -2.65 -6.84
C LYS A 33 11.85 -4.10 -6.36
N GLY A 34 11.54 -4.31 -5.08
CA GLY A 34 11.49 -5.60 -4.41
C GLY A 34 10.15 -6.30 -4.56
N ASN A 35 9.96 -7.37 -3.77
CA ASN A 35 8.65 -7.95 -3.51
C ASN A 35 8.13 -7.41 -2.18
N ASP A 36 7.06 -6.63 -2.23
CA ASP A 36 6.49 -5.91 -1.09
C ASP A 36 5.11 -6.50 -0.77
N SER A 37 4.85 -6.74 0.51
CA SER A 37 3.65 -7.47 0.95
C SER A 37 2.97 -6.76 2.10
N ALA A 38 1.64 -6.67 2.04
CA ALA A 38 0.79 -6.20 3.14
C ALA A 38 0.08 -7.40 3.78
N TYR A 39 0.12 -7.49 5.13
CA TYR A 39 -0.52 -8.59 5.88
C TYR A 39 -1.70 -8.08 6.73
N PRO A 40 -1.51 -7.35 7.85
CA PRO A 40 -2.65 -6.76 8.55
C PRO A 40 -3.04 -5.42 7.93
N LEU A 41 -4.35 -5.19 7.86
CA LEU A 41 -4.95 -3.86 7.72
C LEU A 41 -5.98 -3.69 8.83
N VAL A 42 -5.87 -2.59 9.57
CA VAL A 42 -6.83 -2.25 10.65
C VAL A 42 -7.25 -0.80 10.54
N PHE A 43 -8.51 -0.52 10.88
CA PHE A 43 -8.96 0.85 11.10
C PHE A 43 -8.49 1.32 12.48
N ARG A 44 -7.77 2.45 12.53
CA ARG A 44 -7.42 3.13 13.78
C ARG A 44 -8.54 4.08 14.22
N ALA A 45 -9.17 4.75 13.25
CA ALA A 45 -10.30 5.65 13.43
C ALA A 45 -11.06 5.80 12.09
N SER A 46 -12.17 6.54 12.09
CA SER A 46 -12.87 6.87 10.84
C SER A 46 -11.91 7.56 9.86
N GLY A 47 -11.74 6.97 8.67
CA GLY A 47 -10.85 7.47 7.63
C GLY A 47 -9.35 7.33 7.92
N GLU A 48 -8.95 6.53 8.92
CA GLU A 48 -7.53 6.26 9.20
C GLU A 48 -7.29 4.76 9.36
N ILE A 49 -6.37 4.23 8.55
CA ILE A 49 -5.98 2.83 8.59
C ILE A 49 -4.50 2.68 8.92
N ILE A 50 -4.14 1.55 9.50
CA ILE A 50 -2.76 1.08 9.63
C ILE A 50 -2.63 -0.18 8.78
N ILE A 51 -1.59 -0.22 7.97
CA ILE A 51 -1.17 -1.38 7.18
C ILE A 51 0.19 -1.81 7.69
N GLY A 52 0.36 -3.10 7.95
CA GLY A 52 1.64 -3.70 8.26
C GLY A 52 2.09 -4.65 7.16
N GLY A 53 3.39 -4.93 7.11
CA GLY A 53 3.91 -5.78 6.05
C GLY A 53 5.42 -5.96 6.08
N ALA A 54 5.95 -6.45 4.96
CA ALA A 54 7.39 -6.58 4.72
C ALA A 54 7.77 -5.92 3.39
N LEU A 55 8.95 -5.33 3.37
CA LEU A 55 9.62 -4.80 2.19
C LEU A 55 10.86 -5.63 1.87
N ALA A 56 11.16 -5.77 0.58
CA ALA A 56 12.40 -6.42 0.13
C ALA A 56 13.45 -5.45 -0.42
N ALA A 57 13.12 -4.17 -0.50
CA ALA A 57 13.96 -3.07 -0.99
C ALA A 57 13.35 -1.73 -0.54
N PRO A 58 14.06 -0.60 -0.76
CA PRO A 58 13.47 0.72 -0.62
C PRO A 58 12.15 0.85 -1.39
N ALA A 59 11.15 1.46 -0.75
CA ALA A 59 9.79 1.53 -1.25
C ALA A 59 9.17 2.90 -1.03
N ASP A 60 8.24 3.28 -1.91
CA ASP A 60 7.50 4.53 -1.82
C ASP A 60 6.05 4.29 -1.39
N PHE A 61 5.62 5.07 -0.40
CA PHE A 61 4.29 5.06 0.18
C PHE A 61 3.60 6.40 -0.10
N ALA A 62 3.10 6.56 -1.33
CA ALA A 62 2.41 7.76 -1.79
C ALA A 62 3.24 9.06 -1.65
N GLY A 63 4.49 9.02 -2.13
CA GLY A 63 5.45 10.13 -2.05
C GLY A 63 6.29 10.15 -0.77
N ARG A 64 6.24 9.09 0.03
CA ARG A 64 7.04 8.92 1.25
C ARG A 64 7.94 7.72 1.09
N GLU A 65 9.22 7.98 0.86
CA GLU A 65 10.20 6.93 0.66
C GLU A 65 10.68 6.34 1.99
N VAL A 66 10.75 5.01 2.02
CA VAL A 66 11.51 4.22 2.99
C VAL A 66 12.81 3.83 2.29
N THR A 67 13.92 4.48 2.65
CA THR A 67 15.20 4.36 1.92
C THR A 67 16.17 3.34 2.53
N ASP A 68 16.00 3.00 3.80
CA ASP A 68 16.86 2.07 4.56
C ASP A 68 16.12 0.75 4.80
N ALA A 69 15.68 0.11 3.71
CA ALA A 69 14.99 -1.18 3.76
C ALA A 69 15.84 -2.28 3.09
N GLY A 70 16.20 -3.28 3.89
CA GLY A 70 16.83 -4.54 3.46
C GLY A 70 15.83 -5.53 2.85
N THR A 71 16.27 -6.78 2.71
CA THR A 71 15.54 -7.81 1.95
C THR A 71 14.32 -8.41 2.68
N SER A 72 14.06 -8.06 3.95
CA SER A 72 12.91 -8.56 4.73
C SER A 72 12.57 -7.62 5.90
N ASP A 73 12.52 -6.32 5.65
CA ASP A 73 12.29 -5.34 6.71
C ASP A 73 10.80 -5.14 6.96
N LEU A 74 10.42 -5.14 8.24
CA LEU A 74 9.05 -4.91 8.65
C LEU A 74 8.70 -3.42 8.53
N TYR A 75 7.51 -3.13 8.03
CA TYR A 75 6.97 -1.78 8.03
C TYR A 75 5.60 -1.70 8.71
N ALA A 76 5.30 -0.52 9.21
CA ALA A 76 3.94 -0.08 9.52
C ALA A 76 3.70 1.27 8.85
N ALA A 77 2.64 1.35 8.06
CA ALA A 77 2.26 2.54 7.33
C ALA A 77 0.86 2.99 7.75
N LYS A 78 0.71 4.29 8.01
CA LYS A 78 -0.56 4.90 8.37
C LYS A 78 -1.12 5.68 7.18
N TRP A 79 -2.31 5.32 6.74
CA TRP A 79 -3.01 6.01 5.66
C TRP A 79 -4.20 6.80 6.17
N ARG A 80 -4.33 8.03 5.68
CA ARG A 80 -5.57 8.79 5.76
C ARG A 80 -6.34 8.55 4.47
N LEU A 81 -7.55 8.03 4.60
CA LEU A 81 -8.41 7.79 3.44
C LEU A 81 -8.90 9.13 2.90
N PRO A 82 -8.96 9.31 1.57
CA PRO A 82 -9.62 10.46 0.99
C PRO A 82 -11.09 10.48 1.44
N LYS A 83 -11.64 11.69 1.65
CA LYS A 83 -13.05 11.87 1.97
C LYS A 83 -13.93 11.53 0.78
#